data_AF-A0A6L5K2N3-F1
#
_entry.id   AF-A0A6L5K2N3-F1
#
_cell.length_a   1.000
_cell.length_b   1.000
_cell.length_c   1.000
_cell.angle_alpha   90.00
_cell.angle_beta   90.00
_cell.angle_gamma   90.00
#
_symmetry.space_group_name_H-M   'P 1'
#
loop_
_entity.id
_entity.type
_entity.pdbx_description
1 polymer ?
#
loop_
_entity_poly.entity_id
_entity_poly.type
_entity_poly.pdbx_seq_one_letter_code
_entity_poly.pdbx_strand_id
1 'polypeptide(L)' 'MKKTKTSVLFLSLFCLLLISTLILGQQRRQRAPWAERSPAVGKKVPDVMIYDKDLNQIPLSSLYKDTYLIIQWGGCT' A
#
# COMPACT_ATOMS: atom_id res chain seq x y z
N MET A 1 30.00 -15.57 44.97
CA MET A 1 29.52 -15.03 43.68
C MET A 1 28.59 -16.05 43.00
N LYS A 2 27.29 -16.04 43.27
CA LYS A 2 26.31 -16.93 42.62
C LYS A 2 24.95 -16.22 42.59
N LYS A 3 24.64 -15.49 41.51
CA LYS A 3 23.30 -14.99 41.14
C LYS A 3 23.38 -14.24 39.79
N THR A 4 23.67 -14.95 38.70
CA THR A 4 23.74 -14.35 37.35
C THR A 4 23.20 -15.27 36.24
N LYS A 5 22.25 -16.17 36.56
CA LYS A 5 21.60 -17.00 35.52
C LYS A 5 20.21 -16.51 35.13
N THR A 6 19.45 -15.97 36.08
CA THR A 6 18.08 -15.49 35.82
C THR A 6 18.06 -14.19 35.00
N SER A 7 19.01 -13.28 35.23
CA SER A 7 19.08 -12.00 34.51
C SER A 7 19.34 -12.16 33.01
N VAL A 8 20.10 -13.18 32.60
CA VAL A 8 20.37 -13.48 31.19
C VAL A 8 19.11 -13.99 30.48
N LEU A 9 18.32 -14.83 31.16
CA LEU A 9 17.06 -15.35 30.62
C LEU A 9 16.05 -14.23 30.41
N PHE A 10 15.88 -13.33 31.38
CA PHE A 10 14.99 -12.18 31.24
C PHE A 10 15.43 -11.23 30.12
N LEU A 11 16.74 -11.01 29.97
CA LEU A 11 17.29 -10.15 28.92
C LEU A 11 17.02 -10.75 27.53
N SER A 12 17.28 -12.05 27.35
CA SER A 12 17.00 -12.73 26.08
C SER A 12 15.52 -12.71 25.71
N LEU A 13 14.62 -12.90 26.69
CA LEU A 13 13.18 -12.88 26.47
C LEU A 13 12.69 -11.49 26.08
N PHE A 14 13.20 -10.45 26.74
CA PHE A 14 12.88 -9.06 26.44
C PHE A 14 13.34 -8.64 25.03
N CYS A 15 14.55 -9.06 24.63
CA CYS A 15 15.07 -8.80 23.28
C CYS A 15 14.21 -9.47 22.18
N LEU A 16 13.77 -10.71 22.39
CA LEU A 16 12.89 -11.41 21.45
C LEU A 16 11.54 -10.71 21.29
N LEU A 17 10.96 -10.22 22.39
CA LEU A 17 9.70 -9.46 22.37
C LEU A 17 9.83 -8.16 21.57
N LEU A 18 10.92 -7.40 21.74
CA LEU A 18 11.16 -6.15 21.00
C LEU A 18 11.31 -6.39 19.49
N ILE A 19 12.01 -7.44 19.07
CA ILE A 19 12.18 -7.74 17.64
C ILE A 19 10.83 -8.15 17.03
N SER A 20 10.02 -8.95 17.73
CA SER A 20 8.71 -9.38 17.23
C SER A 20 7.75 -8.21 16.99
N THR A 21 7.73 -7.20 17.87
CA THR A 21 6.87 -6.02 17.73
C THR A 21 7.35 -5.09 16.63
N LEU A 22 8.67 -4.97 16.43
CA LEU A 22 9.25 -4.23 15.31
C LEU A 22 8.88 -4.86 13.96
N ILE A 23 8.98 -6.18 13.83
CA ILE A 23 8.61 -6.90 12.60
C ILE A 23 7.12 -6.77 12.30
N LEU A 24 6.25 -6.97 13.30
CA LEU A 24 4.79 -6.82 13.16
C LEU A 24 4.39 -5.36 12.85
N GLY A 25 5.07 -4.39 13.45
CA GLY A 25 4.88 -2.97 13.17
C GLY A 25 5.30 -2.58 11.74
N GLN A 26 6.37 -3.16 11.21
CA GLN A 26 6.82 -2.90 9.84
C GLN A 26 6.00 -3.61 8.77
N GLN A 27 5.49 -4.83 9.01
CA GLN A 27 4.57 -5.48 8.07
C GLN A 27 3.31 -4.65 7.79
N ARG A 28 2.83 -3.86 8.75
CA ARG A 28 1.72 -2.93 8.51
C ARG A 28 2.06 -1.78 7.56
N ARG A 29 3.34 -1.37 7.45
CA ARG A 29 3.78 -0.32 6.51
C ARG A 29 4.15 -0.87 5.13
N GLN A 30 4.35 -2.18 4.99
CA GLN A 30 4.69 -2.82 3.71
C GLN A 30 3.48 -3.28 2.89
N ARG A 31 2.27 -3.28 3.47
CA ARG A 31 1.07 -3.14 2.64
C ARG A 31 1.00 -1.67 2.29
N ALA A 32 1.35 -1.26 1.07
CA ALA A 32 1.05 0.11 0.70
C ALA A 32 -0.44 0.30 0.94
N PRO A 33 -0.86 1.41 1.58
CA PRO A 33 -2.27 1.73 1.65
C PRO A 33 -2.75 1.80 0.22
N TRP A 34 -3.54 0.81 -0.21
CA TRP A 34 -4.15 0.81 -1.54
C TRP A 34 -4.93 2.11 -1.61
N ALA A 35 -4.45 3.05 -2.43
CA ALA A 35 -5.12 4.30 -2.67
C ALA A 35 -6.49 3.96 -3.25
N GLU A 36 -7.53 4.48 -2.57
CA GLU A 36 -8.96 4.46 -2.86
C GLU A 36 -9.55 3.34 -3.74
N ARG A 37 -10.63 2.72 -3.23
CA ARG A 37 -11.39 1.68 -3.93
C ARG A 37 -11.73 2.10 -5.36
N SER A 38 -11.68 1.13 -6.27
CA SER A 38 -12.21 1.30 -7.64
C SER A 38 -13.61 1.92 -7.60
N PRO A 39 -13.93 2.84 -8.53
CA PRO A 39 -15.22 3.50 -8.55
C PRO A 39 -16.34 2.48 -8.66
N ALA A 40 -17.38 2.65 -7.83
CA ALA A 40 -18.54 1.76 -7.84
C ALA A 40 -19.34 1.91 -9.14
N VAL A 41 -19.97 0.82 -9.59
CA VAL A 41 -20.85 0.82 -10.77
C VAL A 41 -21.93 1.90 -10.63
N GLY A 42 -22.15 2.68 -11.69
CA GLY A 42 -23.13 3.77 -11.71
C GLY A 42 -22.66 5.05 -11.00
N LYS A 43 -21.48 5.08 -10.39
CA LYS A 43 -20.84 6.31 -9.93
C LYS A 43 -20.08 6.98 -11.08
N LYS A 44 -20.07 8.30 -11.07
CA LYS A 44 -19.26 9.10 -12.00
C LYS A 44 -17.79 8.79 -11.75
N VAL A 45 -17.07 8.42 -12.80
CA VAL A 45 -15.62 8.21 -12.75
C VAL A 45 -14.94 9.56 -12.50
N PRO A 46 -14.00 9.65 -11.54
CA PRO A 46 -13.25 10.89 -11.28
C PRO A 46 -12.57 11.38 -12.55
N ASP A 47 -12.61 12.69 -12.79
CA ASP A 47 -11.89 13.27 -13.91
C ASP A 47 -10.42 13.44 -13.51
N VAL A 48 -9.53 12.72 -14.18
CA VAL A 48 -8.09 12.70 -13.92
C VAL A 48 -7.34 13.03 -15.19
N MET A 49 -6.16 13.64 -15.07
CA MET A 49 -5.28 13.85 -16.22
C MET A 49 -4.56 12.55 -16.57
N ILE A 50 -4.65 12.14 -17.82
CA ILE A 50 -3.91 11.01 -18.38
C ILE A 50 -2.96 11.52 -19.47
N TYR A 51 -1.95 10.73 -19.78
CA TYR A 51 -1.10 10.98 -20.92
C TYR A 51 -1.58 10.14 -22.10
N ASP A 52 -1.70 10.77 -23.27
CA ASP A 52 -1.90 10.03 -24.51
C ASP A 52 -0.59 9.37 -24.97
N LYS A 53 -0.67 8.65 -26.10
CA LYS A 53 0.50 7.97 -26.70
C LYS A 53 1.62 8.93 -27.14
N ASP A 54 1.28 10.20 -27.33
CA ASP A 54 2.16 11.27 -27.80
C ASP A 54 2.67 12.12 -26.61
N LEU A 55 2.42 11.66 -25.36
CA LEU A 55 2.75 12.31 -24.09
C LEU A 55 2.06 13.66 -23.86
N ASN A 56 0.97 13.93 -24.56
CA ASN A 56 0.12 15.07 -24.24
C ASN A 56 -0.76 14.76 -23.03
N GLN A 57 -0.89 15.74 -22.15
CA GLN A 57 -1.82 15.65 -21.03
C GLN A 57 -3.24 15.92 -21.53
N ILE A 58 -4.13 14.96 -21.34
CA ILE A 58 -5.55 15.08 -21.66
C ILE A 58 -6.41 14.71 -20.43
N PRO A 59 -7.55 15.36 -20.21
CA PRO A 59 -8.46 14.96 -19.15
C PRO A 59 -9.18 13.65 -19.55
N LEU A 60 -9.38 12.74 -18.59
CA LEU A 60 -10.10 11.47 -18.83
C LEU A 60 -11.52 11.73 -19.34
N SER A 61 -12.16 12.82 -18.91
CA SER A 61 -13.48 13.25 -19.39
C SER A 61 -13.53 13.54 -20.88
N SER A 62 -12.41 13.82 -21.55
CA SER A 62 -12.36 13.95 -23.01
C SER A 62 -12.76 12.65 -23.72
N LEU A 63 -12.61 11.51 -23.06
CA LEU A 63 -13.03 10.20 -23.53
C LEU A 63 -14.49 9.89 -23.17
N TYR A 64 -15.24 10.69 -22.42
CA TYR A 64 -16.62 10.31 -22.02
C TYR A 64 -17.67 10.45 -23.12
N LYS A 65 -17.27 10.80 -24.35
CA LYS A 65 -18.18 10.94 -25.49
C LYS A 65 -18.73 9.58 -25.96
N ASP A 66 -17.99 8.50 -25.73
CA ASP A 66 -18.38 7.12 -26.06
C ASP A 66 -18.23 6.19 -24.85
N THR A 67 -18.55 4.91 -25.05
CA THR A 67 -18.30 3.87 -24.04
C THR A 67 -16.88 3.32 -24.20
N TYR A 68 -16.06 3.43 -23.15
CA TYR A 68 -14.67 2.97 -23.16
C TYR A 68 -14.44 1.85 -22.16
N LEU A 69 -13.65 0.86 -22.58
CA LEU A 69 -13.08 -0.15 -21.69
C LEU A 69 -11.70 0.31 -21.24
N ILE A 70 -11.56 0.63 -19.96
CA ILE A 70 -10.27 0.99 -19.35
C ILE A 70 -9.71 -0.27 -18.69
N ILE A 71 -8.53 -0.71 -19.13
CA ILE A 71 -7.82 -1.82 -18.51
C ILE A 71 -6.55 -1.28 -17.84
N GLN A 72 -6.48 -1.36 -16.52
CA GLN A 72 -5.30 -0.97 -15.75
C GLN A 72 -4.32 -2.15 -15.68
N TRP A 73 -3.14 -2.00 -16.28
CA TRP A 73 -2.04 -2.98 -16.22
C TRP A 73 -0.88 -2.38 -15.44
N GLY A 74 -0.47 -3.00 -14.34
CA GLY A 74 0.60 -2.49 -13.47
C GLY A 74 0.43 -2.97 -12.03
N GLY A 75 1.50 -3.54 -11.47
CA GLY A 75 1.49 -4.29 -10.22
C GLY A 75 1.00 -3.50 -9.02
N CYS A 76 0.19 -4.17 -8.20
CA CYS A 76 -0.03 -3.85 -6.81
C CYS A 76 1.31 -3.77 -6.07
N THR A 77 1.72 -2.57 -5.69
CA THR A 77 2.64 -2.34 -4.58
C THR A 77 2.04 -1.33 -3.66
#